data_AF-A0A437S670-F1
#
_entry.id   AF-A0A437S670-F1
#
_cell.length_a   1.000
_cell.length_b   1.000
_cell.length_c   1.000
_cell.angle_alpha   90.00
_cell.angle_beta   90.00
_cell.angle_gamma   90.00
#
_symmetry.space_group_name_H-M   'P 1'
#
loop_
_entity.id
_entity.type
_entity.pdbx_description
1 polymer ?
#
loop_
_entity_poly.entity_id
_entity_poly.type
_entity_poly.pdbx_seq_one_letter_code
_entity_poly.pdbx_strand_id
1 'polypeptide(L)'
;MKNFGLIGKKLEHSYSPLVHKMLGDNISGSYNYELLEVEEDDLETLIKNDKYSGFNVTIPYKKLAMKYCDEISKEALEIGSINTIVKVDGKIKGYNTDYYGFNYLLKSNNINPEGLKCIVLGSGGSSLTVQAVLKDLKAREVVVISRSGANNYKNLNLHYDAQIIVNTTPVGMYPNSGVSLLDLSKFENCRGVVDLIYNPHMTRLLIDAKIKGIPHVGGLEMLVAQAKKSSELFKGFKINKNEIKRIVGNVKDETLNIILIGMPGSGKSHIGKMMAESLEREFFDTDKLIEKREGMSIPEIFEKRGEEYFRRVETEVLKEVCKEKKAVISTGGGIVTRDENYPIIRENSEIFWIKRDLKDLEVKDRPISLSTPLEELYEQRKELYKAWSDKIIDNPKGSNYSFGIIKDDCYIDNRWSVLVINGPNINMLGIREKGIYGDKSYNTLNKMIQEKANKLNIKLEIFQSNHEGDIVDKIQESYFKGYDGIVINPAGYTHTSVAILDAIKAVQIPTVEVHISDVNNREDFRKVSYVREACVESISNRGFKGYLDAIDFLYENYSD
;
A
#
# COMPACT_ATOMS: atom_id res chain seq x y z
N MET A 1 -23.02 11.03 17.35
CA MET A 1 -22.04 10.80 16.27
C MET A 1 -22.54 11.56 15.04
N LYS A 2 -21.69 12.33 14.35
CA LYS A 2 -22.13 13.08 13.15
C LYS A 2 -22.28 12.13 11.97
N ASN A 3 -23.24 12.40 11.08
CA ASN A 3 -23.44 11.62 9.86
C ASN A 3 -22.98 12.42 8.64
N PHE A 4 -22.25 11.77 7.76
CA PHE A 4 -21.82 12.25 6.46
C PHE A 4 -22.19 11.22 5.39
N GLY A 5 -22.08 11.60 4.12
CA GLY A 5 -22.26 10.63 3.06
C GLY A 5 -21.79 11.11 1.70
N LEU A 6 -21.71 10.16 0.76
CA LEU A 6 -21.44 10.43 -0.64
C LEU A 6 -22.76 10.52 -1.41
N ILE A 7 -23.05 11.67 -2.01
CA ILE A 7 -24.20 11.89 -2.89
C ILE A 7 -23.78 11.59 -4.34
N GLY A 8 -24.57 10.78 -5.04
CA GLY A 8 -24.40 10.50 -6.47
C GLY A 8 -25.60 9.75 -7.06
N LYS A 9 -25.60 9.53 -8.37
CA LYS A 9 -26.68 8.76 -9.02
C LYS A 9 -26.49 7.24 -8.94
N LYS A 10 -25.23 6.78 -9.03
CA LYS A 10 -24.84 5.37 -8.91
C LYS A 10 -23.53 5.27 -8.15
N LEU A 11 -23.48 4.48 -7.08
CA LEU A 11 -22.43 4.50 -6.06
C LEU A 11 -21.92 3.10 -5.65
N GLU A 12 -22.52 2.01 -6.14
CA GLU A 12 -22.27 0.60 -5.75
C GLU A 12 -20.78 0.16 -5.71
N HIS A 13 -19.87 0.88 -6.38
CA HIS A 13 -18.45 0.54 -6.47
C HIS A 13 -17.51 1.60 -5.90
N SER A 14 -18.03 2.54 -5.12
CA SER A 14 -17.22 3.59 -4.50
C SER A 14 -16.37 3.05 -3.35
N TYR A 15 -15.07 3.37 -3.36
CA TYR A 15 -14.19 3.11 -2.21
C TYR A 15 -14.27 4.23 -1.15
N SER A 16 -15.06 5.28 -1.37
CA SER A 16 -15.18 6.38 -0.39
C SER A 16 -15.60 5.91 1.01
N PRO A 17 -16.57 5.00 1.20
CA PRO A 17 -16.91 4.52 2.55
C PRO A 17 -15.74 3.82 3.24
N LEU A 18 -14.99 2.99 2.51
CA LEU A 18 -13.80 2.31 3.02
C LEU A 18 -12.74 3.32 3.46
N VAL A 19 -12.44 4.30 2.61
CA VAL A 19 -11.46 5.36 2.89
C VAL A 19 -11.89 6.21 4.09
N HIS A 20 -13.16 6.64 4.14
CA HIS A 20 -13.67 7.47 5.23
C HIS A 20 -13.75 6.71 6.56
N LYS A 21 -13.98 5.39 6.53
CA LYS A 21 -13.86 4.51 7.70
C LYS A 21 -12.42 4.48 8.20
N MET A 22 -11.44 4.24 7.32
CA MET A 22 -10.01 4.23 7.69
C MET A 22 -9.50 5.58 8.23
N LEU A 23 -10.09 6.70 7.80
CA LEU A 23 -9.86 8.04 8.36
C LEU A 23 -10.56 8.26 9.71
N GLY A 24 -11.64 7.53 9.99
CA GLY A 24 -12.42 7.59 11.22
C GLY A 24 -11.81 6.78 12.37
N ASP A 25 -11.27 5.60 12.06
CA ASP A 25 -10.80 4.63 13.07
C ASP A 25 -9.51 5.09 13.78
N ASN A 26 -8.65 5.88 13.10
CA ASN A 26 -7.32 6.26 13.61
C ASN A 26 -7.21 7.74 14.04
N ILE A 27 -8.31 8.49 14.02
CA ILE A 27 -8.30 9.92 14.32
C ILE A 27 -9.43 10.23 15.29
N SER A 28 -9.15 11.01 16.34
CA SER A 28 -10.16 11.48 17.29
C SER A 28 -11.42 12.02 16.56
N GLY A 29 -12.60 11.57 16.99
CA GLY A 29 -13.89 11.93 16.39
C GLY A 29 -14.33 11.03 15.24
N SER A 30 -14.83 9.84 15.58
CA SER A 30 -15.50 8.95 14.63
C SER A 30 -16.79 9.58 14.08
N TYR A 31 -17.10 9.26 12.82
CA TYR A 31 -18.32 9.69 12.15
C TYR A 31 -18.85 8.58 11.25
N ASN A 32 -20.15 8.60 11.00
CA ASN A 32 -20.79 7.68 10.07
C ASN A 32 -20.64 8.23 8.65
N TYR A 33 -20.36 7.36 7.68
CA TYR A 33 -20.26 7.73 6.28
C TYR A 33 -21.04 6.73 5.41
N GLU A 34 -22.09 7.22 4.75
CA GLU A 34 -23.04 6.38 3.99
C GLU A 34 -22.98 6.70 2.48
N LEU A 35 -23.38 5.74 1.64
CA LEU A 35 -23.64 6.00 0.21
C LEU A 35 -25.08 6.43 0.05
N LEU A 36 -25.30 7.56 -0.62
CA LEU A 36 -26.60 8.20 -0.79
C LEU A 36 -26.90 8.34 -2.28
N GLU A 37 -27.49 7.29 -2.84
CA GLU A 37 -28.02 7.34 -4.20
C GLU A 37 -29.31 8.14 -4.22
N VAL A 38 -29.36 9.15 -5.09
CA VAL A 38 -30.48 10.09 -5.14
C VAL A 38 -30.74 10.50 -6.59
N GLU A 39 -32.01 10.69 -6.94
CA GLU A 39 -32.40 11.33 -8.20
C GLU A 39 -32.29 12.85 -8.10
N GLU A 40 -32.29 13.54 -9.25
CA GLU A 40 -32.04 14.98 -9.29
C GLU A 40 -33.07 15.79 -8.47
N ASP A 41 -34.34 15.39 -8.53
CA ASP A 41 -35.46 16.09 -7.88
C ASP A 41 -35.39 16.04 -6.33
N ASP A 42 -34.73 15.01 -5.77
CA ASP A 42 -34.60 14.81 -4.33
C ASP A 42 -33.30 15.39 -3.75
N LEU A 43 -32.41 15.92 -4.61
CA LEU A 43 -31.09 16.39 -4.23
C LEU A 43 -31.15 17.54 -3.21
N GLU A 44 -32.04 18.50 -3.42
CA GLU A 44 -32.22 19.64 -2.50
C GLU A 44 -32.69 19.17 -1.11
N THR A 45 -33.70 18.31 -1.09
CA THR A 45 -34.27 17.73 0.13
C THR A 45 -33.21 17.01 0.93
N LEU A 46 -32.37 16.21 0.26
CA LEU A 46 -31.27 15.50 0.90
C LEU A 46 -30.20 16.46 1.44
N ILE A 47 -29.76 17.44 0.63
CA ILE A 47 -28.74 18.41 1.06
C ILE A 47 -29.22 19.22 2.26
N LYS A 48 -30.51 19.58 2.33
CA LYS A 48 -31.09 20.33 3.45
C LYS A 48 -31.40 19.49 4.69
N ASN A 49 -31.41 18.16 4.59
CA ASN A 49 -31.76 17.26 5.70
C ASN A 49 -30.81 17.36 6.91
N ASP A 50 -31.35 17.70 8.09
CA ASP A 50 -30.59 17.90 9.34
C ASP A 50 -29.95 16.61 9.92
N LYS A 51 -30.32 15.43 9.41
CA LYS A 51 -29.67 14.15 9.77
C LYS A 51 -28.17 14.19 9.46
N TYR A 52 -27.76 14.91 8.42
CA TYR A 52 -26.38 14.92 7.92
C TYR A 52 -25.69 16.27 8.16
N SER A 53 -24.44 16.21 8.63
CA SER A 53 -23.60 17.38 8.89
C SER A 53 -22.77 17.82 7.67
N GLY A 54 -22.75 17.02 6.60
CA GLY A 54 -22.01 17.32 5.39
C GLY A 54 -22.02 16.16 4.41
N PHE A 55 -21.54 16.41 3.21
CA PHE A 55 -21.56 15.45 2.12
C PHE A 55 -20.30 15.56 1.26
N ASN A 56 -19.87 14.45 0.68
CA ASN A 56 -19.17 14.50 -0.59
C ASN A 56 -20.18 14.39 -1.73
N VAL A 57 -19.86 14.98 -2.89
CA VAL A 57 -20.73 14.99 -4.07
C VAL A 57 -19.95 14.47 -5.27
N THR A 58 -20.51 13.49 -5.96
CA THR A 58 -19.94 12.93 -7.20
C THR A 58 -20.87 13.13 -8.39
N ILE A 59 -20.52 12.52 -9.54
CA ILE A 59 -21.29 12.58 -10.78
C ILE A 59 -22.74 12.12 -10.52
N PRO A 60 -23.75 12.80 -11.13
CA PRO A 60 -23.66 13.96 -12.02
C PRO A 60 -23.80 15.32 -11.30
N TYR A 61 -23.85 15.35 -9.97
CA TYR A 61 -24.40 16.48 -9.22
C TYR A 61 -23.41 17.58 -8.83
N LYS A 62 -22.11 17.44 -9.10
CA LYS A 62 -21.07 18.40 -8.66
C LYS A 62 -21.34 19.88 -9.03
N LYS A 63 -21.95 20.13 -10.20
CA LYS A 63 -22.34 21.49 -10.63
C LYS A 63 -23.67 21.90 -10.03
N LEU A 64 -24.65 20.99 -10.03
CA LEU A 64 -26.00 21.27 -9.56
C LEU A 64 -26.02 21.59 -8.06
N ALA A 65 -25.21 20.87 -7.28
CA ALA A 65 -25.11 21.02 -5.84
C ALA A 65 -24.67 22.43 -5.38
N MET A 66 -24.00 23.19 -6.25
CA MET A 66 -23.65 24.59 -5.98
C MET A 66 -24.89 25.46 -5.71
N LYS A 67 -26.03 25.17 -6.37
CA LYS A 67 -27.27 25.94 -6.21
C LYS A 67 -27.87 25.86 -4.80
N TYR A 68 -27.47 24.85 -4.02
CA TYR A 68 -28.01 24.58 -2.69
C TYR A 68 -27.05 24.98 -1.57
N CYS A 69 -25.93 25.63 -1.89
CA CYS A 69 -24.98 26.16 -0.91
C CYS A 69 -25.24 27.65 -0.67
N ASP A 70 -25.22 28.08 0.59
CA ASP A 70 -25.29 29.49 0.98
C ASP A 70 -23.97 30.21 0.72
N GLU A 71 -22.85 29.50 0.88
CA GLU A 71 -21.50 30.00 0.64
C GLU A 71 -20.70 28.98 -0.18
N ILE A 72 -19.86 29.45 -1.09
CA ILE A 72 -18.99 28.60 -1.90
C ILE A 72 -17.56 29.15 -1.80
N SER A 73 -16.57 28.27 -1.60
CA SER A 73 -15.17 28.69 -1.53
C SER A 73 -14.73 29.34 -2.85
N LYS A 74 -13.76 30.26 -2.77
CA LYS A 74 -13.25 30.98 -3.94
C LYS A 74 -12.78 30.02 -5.04
N GLU A 75 -12.04 28.99 -4.65
CA GLU A 75 -11.52 27.97 -5.56
C GLU A 75 -12.65 27.20 -6.25
N ALA A 76 -13.69 26.82 -5.50
CA ALA A 76 -14.83 26.10 -6.05
C ALA A 76 -15.69 26.95 -6.99
N LEU A 77 -15.81 28.26 -6.71
CA LEU A 77 -16.46 29.23 -7.59
C LEU A 77 -15.70 29.38 -8.91
N GLU A 78 -14.37 29.54 -8.86
CA GLU A 78 -13.51 29.67 -10.04
C GLU A 78 -13.53 28.41 -10.91
N ILE A 79 -13.54 27.22 -10.28
CA ILE A 79 -13.66 25.93 -11.00
C ILE A 79 -15.08 25.75 -11.57
N GLY A 80 -16.12 26.30 -10.92
CA GLY A 80 -17.51 26.10 -11.29
C GLY A 80 -18.04 24.70 -10.96
N SER A 81 -17.52 24.06 -9.90
CA SER A 81 -18.06 22.81 -9.36
C SER A 81 -17.62 22.56 -7.90
N ILE A 82 -18.46 21.85 -7.13
CA ILE A 82 -18.17 21.39 -5.77
C ILE A 82 -18.21 19.87 -5.68
N ASN A 83 -17.41 19.30 -4.77
CA ASN A 83 -17.45 17.87 -4.43
C ASN A 83 -17.54 17.64 -2.90
N THR A 84 -17.61 18.70 -2.09
CA THR A 84 -17.69 18.65 -0.64
C THR A 84 -18.63 19.73 -0.12
N ILE A 85 -19.56 19.37 0.75
CA ILE A 85 -20.52 20.25 1.42
C ILE A 85 -20.33 20.08 2.93
N VAL A 86 -20.29 21.17 3.68
CA VAL A 86 -20.26 21.15 5.14
C VAL A 86 -21.35 22.05 5.70
N LYS A 87 -22.10 21.57 6.68
CA LYS A 87 -23.08 22.37 7.43
C LYS A 87 -22.46 22.87 8.72
N VAL A 88 -22.26 24.18 8.82
CA VAL A 88 -21.67 24.84 9.99
C VAL A 88 -22.46 26.12 10.28
N ASP A 89 -22.83 26.32 11.54
CA ASP A 89 -23.56 27.52 12.01
C ASP A 89 -24.84 27.83 11.22
N GLY A 90 -25.61 26.78 10.89
CA GLY A 90 -26.85 26.92 10.12
C GLY A 90 -26.66 27.25 8.64
N LYS A 91 -25.42 27.28 8.14
CA LYS A 91 -25.09 27.53 6.74
C LYS A 91 -24.56 26.29 6.04
N ILE A 92 -24.91 26.15 4.77
CA ILE A 92 -24.44 25.10 3.85
C ILE A 92 -23.29 25.68 3.03
N LYS A 93 -22.07 25.19 3.27
CA LYS A 93 -20.85 25.66 2.59
C LYS A 93 -20.34 24.63 1.58
N GLY A 94 -20.10 25.06 0.35
CA GLY A 94 -19.58 24.24 -0.75
C GLY A 94 -18.08 24.44 -0.99
N TYR A 95 -17.35 23.34 -1.19
CA TYR A 95 -15.91 23.28 -1.44
C TYR A 95 -15.57 22.32 -2.58
N ASN A 96 -14.35 22.47 -3.13
CA ASN A 96 -13.78 21.55 -4.11
C ASN A 96 -12.47 20.96 -3.58
N THR A 97 -12.54 19.74 -3.04
CA THR A 97 -11.39 18.97 -2.55
C THR A 97 -10.73 18.13 -3.63
N ASP A 98 -11.33 17.99 -4.82
CA ASP A 98 -10.67 17.39 -5.99
C ASP A 98 -9.42 18.20 -6.36
N TYR A 99 -9.46 19.53 -6.23
CA TYR A 99 -8.31 20.40 -6.50
C TYR A 99 -7.10 20.00 -5.65
N TYR A 100 -7.32 19.85 -4.34
CA TYR A 100 -6.28 19.37 -3.42
C TYR A 100 -5.81 17.97 -3.80
N GLY A 101 -6.74 17.05 -4.07
CA GLY A 101 -6.42 15.67 -4.39
C GLY A 101 -5.59 15.51 -5.67
N PHE A 102 -5.94 16.24 -6.74
CA PHE A 102 -5.23 16.18 -8.01
C PHE A 102 -3.86 16.87 -7.94
N ASN A 103 -3.74 18.01 -7.23
CA ASN A 103 -2.46 18.64 -7.00
C ASN A 103 -1.52 17.75 -6.15
N TYR A 104 -2.05 17.07 -5.14
CA TYR A 104 -1.31 16.06 -4.38
C TYR A 104 -0.81 14.95 -5.30
N LEU A 105 -1.70 14.38 -6.13
CA LEU A 105 -1.41 13.28 -7.04
C LEU A 105 -0.23 13.57 -7.99
N LEU A 106 -0.22 14.76 -8.60
CA LEU A 106 0.87 15.18 -9.48
C LEU A 106 2.20 15.32 -8.72
N LYS A 107 2.17 15.96 -7.55
CA LYS A 107 3.37 16.21 -6.74
C LYS A 107 3.95 14.93 -6.14
N SER A 108 3.12 14.03 -5.63
CA SER A 108 3.58 12.77 -5.04
C SER A 108 4.23 11.83 -6.06
N ASN A 109 3.90 12.00 -7.35
CA ASN A 109 4.37 11.15 -8.45
C ASN A 109 5.36 11.86 -9.39
N ASN A 110 5.87 13.04 -9.01
CA ASN A 110 6.85 13.81 -9.79
C ASN A 110 6.39 14.14 -11.23
N ILE A 111 5.08 14.32 -11.45
CA ILE A 111 4.51 14.73 -12.74
C ILE A 111 4.34 16.25 -12.72
N ASN A 112 5.32 16.98 -13.26
CA ASN A 112 5.30 18.45 -13.30
C ASN A 112 4.78 18.97 -14.66
N PRO A 113 3.63 19.68 -14.71
CA PRO A 113 3.09 20.24 -15.95
C PRO A 113 3.69 21.58 -16.38
N GLU A 114 4.54 22.22 -15.56
CA GLU A 114 5.07 23.55 -15.84
C GLU A 114 5.73 23.65 -17.23
N GLY A 115 5.25 24.59 -18.05
CA GLY A 115 5.76 24.82 -19.41
C GLY A 115 5.39 23.74 -20.44
N LEU A 116 4.58 22.73 -20.08
CA LEU A 116 4.22 21.61 -20.95
C LEU A 116 2.84 21.78 -21.60
N LYS A 117 2.63 21.07 -22.72
CA LYS A 117 1.30 20.88 -23.29
C LYS A 117 0.63 19.67 -22.63
N CYS A 118 -0.54 19.90 -22.06
CA CYS A 118 -1.35 18.90 -21.38
C CYS A 118 -2.66 18.69 -22.13
N ILE A 119 -3.04 17.42 -22.35
CA ILE A 119 -4.39 17.08 -22.82
C ILE A 119 -5.22 16.50 -21.68
N VAL A 120 -6.49 16.91 -21.61
CA VAL A 120 -7.47 16.45 -20.63
C VAL A 120 -8.59 15.74 -21.38
N LEU A 121 -8.70 14.42 -21.21
CA LEU A 121 -9.74 13.62 -21.85
C LEU A 121 -11.03 13.76 -21.04
N GLY A 122 -12.10 14.27 -21.67
CA GLY A 122 -13.39 14.52 -21.04
C GLY A 122 -13.61 15.97 -20.61
N SER A 123 -14.88 16.36 -20.52
CA SER A 123 -15.33 17.74 -20.24
C SER A 123 -16.28 17.81 -19.02
N GLY A 124 -16.22 16.83 -18.12
CA GLY A 124 -17.05 16.74 -16.92
C GLY A 124 -16.58 17.63 -15.76
N GLY A 125 -17.19 17.49 -14.58
CA GLY A 125 -16.81 18.27 -13.38
C GLY A 125 -15.34 18.11 -12.99
N SER A 126 -14.84 16.87 -12.97
CA SER A 126 -13.42 16.61 -12.66
C SER A 126 -12.46 17.20 -13.70
N SER A 127 -12.89 17.31 -14.97
CA SER A 127 -12.10 17.97 -16.02
C SER A 127 -11.88 19.45 -15.73
N LEU A 128 -12.89 20.15 -15.19
CA LEU A 128 -12.75 21.56 -14.81
C LEU A 128 -11.71 21.74 -13.71
N THR A 129 -11.76 20.89 -12.68
CA THR A 129 -10.75 20.89 -11.61
C THR A 129 -9.35 20.63 -12.17
N VAL A 130 -9.18 19.59 -13.01
CA VAL A 130 -7.88 19.27 -13.62
C VAL A 130 -7.35 20.44 -14.43
N GLN A 131 -8.20 21.09 -15.25
CA GLN A 131 -7.81 22.27 -16.01
C GLN A 131 -7.35 23.42 -15.12
N ALA A 132 -8.04 23.68 -14.00
CA ALA A 132 -7.66 24.71 -13.05
C ALA A 132 -6.28 24.42 -12.44
N VAL A 133 -6.05 23.19 -11.94
CA VAL A 133 -4.75 22.81 -11.37
C VAL A 133 -3.63 22.92 -12.41
N LEU A 134 -3.84 22.42 -13.63
CA LEU A 134 -2.81 22.48 -14.67
C LEU A 134 -2.44 23.93 -15.04
N LYS A 135 -3.43 24.84 -15.09
CA LYS A 135 -3.20 26.27 -15.32
C LYS A 135 -2.43 26.92 -14.16
N ASP A 136 -2.80 26.62 -12.92
CA ASP A 136 -2.15 27.16 -11.73
C ASP A 136 -0.70 26.66 -11.59
N LEU A 137 -0.43 25.44 -12.04
CA LEU A 137 0.91 24.88 -12.17
C LEU A 137 1.63 25.31 -13.46
N LYS A 138 1.13 26.35 -14.15
CA LYS A 138 1.76 27.00 -15.31
C LYS A 138 2.01 26.06 -16.50
N ALA A 139 1.09 25.13 -16.76
CA ALA A 139 1.10 24.42 -18.04
C ALA A 139 1.07 25.43 -19.20
N ARG A 140 1.92 25.22 -20.22
CA ARG A 140 1.99 26.09 -21.39
C ARG A 140 0.67 26.10 -22.16
N GLU A 141 0.04 24.93 -22.25
CA GLU A 141 -1.22 24.76 -22.97
C GLU A 141 -2.02 23.63 -22.32
N VAL A 142 -3.32 23.86 -22.11
CA VAL A 142 -4.25 22.85 -21.58
C VAL A 142 -5.39 22.67 -22.59
N VAL A 143 -5.44 21.51 -23.22
CA VAL A 143 -6.43 21.19 -24.25
C VAL A 143 -7.40 20.14 -23.75
N VAL A 144 -8.71 20.42 -23.83
CA VAL A 144 -9.75 19.45 -23.50
C VAL A 144 -10.14 18.67 -24.75
N ILE A 145 -10.13 17.34 -24.67
CA ILE A 145 -10.60 16.44 -25.73
C ILE A 145 -11.98 15.90 -25.33
N SER A 146 -13.01 16.24 -26.11
CA SER A 146 -14.38 15.77 -25.88
C SER A 146 -14.91 14.93 -27.05
N ARG A 147 -16.13 14.39 -26.91
CA ARG A 147 -16.78 13.60 -27.99
C ARG A 147 -17.12 14.45 -29.23
N SER A 148 -17.32 15.74 -29.03
CA SER A 148 -17.64 16.73 -30.06
C SER A 148 -16.90 18.05 -29.75
N GLY A 149 -16.97 19.03 -30.64
CA GLY A 149 -16.30 20.33 -30.50
C GLY A 149 -15.00 20.42 -31.30
N ALA A 150 -14.26 21.52 -31.11
CA ALA A 150 -13.05 21.82 -31.88
C ALA A 150 -11.94 20.77 -31.70
N ASN A 151 -11.73 20.30 -30.47
CA ASN A 151 -10.77 19.24 -30.15
C ASN A 151 -11.53 18.00 -29.67
N ASN A 152 -11.44 16.92 -30.44
CA ASN A 152 -12.22 15.72 -30.23
C ASN A 152 -11.44 14.45 -30.64
N TYR A 153 -11.99 13.27 -30.36
CA TYR A 153 -11.28 12.01 -30.62
C TYR A 153 -11.02 11.73 -32.11
N LYS A 154 -11.70 12.41 -33.05
CA LYS A 154 -11.46 12.23 -34.50
C LYS A 154 -10.27 13.03 -35.01
N ASN A 155 -9.84 14.08 -34.30
CA ASN A 155 -8.70 14.94 -34.67
C ASN A 155 -7.60 14.95 -33.60
N LEU A 156 -7.49 13.87 -32.84
CA LEU A 156 -6.49 13.71 -31.78
C LEU A 156 -5.04 13.84 -32.30
N ASN A 157 -4.82 13.59 -33.59
CA ASN A 157 -3.54 13.77 -34.28
C ASN A 157 -3.00 15.20 -34.23
N LEU A 158 -3.86 16.20 -34.02
CA LEU A 158 -3.44 17.60 -33.81
C LEU A 158 -2.75 17.84 -32.46
N HIS A 159 -2.80 16.85 -31.56
CA HIS A 159 -2.29 16.94 -30.19
C HIS A 159 -1.30 15.82 -29.83
N TYR A 160 -0.72 15.12 -30.80
CA TYR A 160 0.31 14.09 -30.56
C TYR A 160 1.62 14.66 -29.97
N ASP A 161 1.79 15.98 -29.99
CA ASP A 161 2.84 16.72 -29.30
C ASP A 161 2.58 16.91 -27.79
N ALA A 162 1.44 16.44 -27.26
CA ALA A 162 1.13 16.52 -25.84
C ALA A 162 2.15 15.74 -24.98
N GLN A 163 2.53 16.35 -23.87
CA GLN A 163 3.56 15.83 -22.96
C GLN A 163 2.96 15.26 -21.68
N ILE A 164 1.76 15.71 -21.29
CA ILE A 164 0.98 15.11 -20.21
C ILE A 164 -0.42 14.77 -20.71
N ILE A 165 -0.90 13.58 -20.35
CA ILE A 165 -2.24 13.09 -20.67
C ILE A 165 -2.98 12.85 -19.36
N VAL A 166 -4.16 13.45 -19.21
CA VAL A 166 -5.01 13.25 -18.03
C VAL A 166 -6.37 12.69 -18.44
N ASN A 167 -6.69 11.45 -18.07
CA ASN A 167 -8.00 10.87 -18.29
C ASN A 167 -8.98 11.27 -17.18
N THR A 168 -10.02 12.00 -17.54
CA THR A 168 -11.11 12.38 -16.62
C THR A 168 -12.46 11.78 -17.02
N THR A 169 -12.43 10.86 -17.99
CA THR A 169 -13.61 10.11 -18.45
C THR A 169 -13.80 8.83 -17.64
N PRO A 170 -14.99 8.21 -17.68
CA PRO A 170 -15.19 6.88 -17.10
C PRO A 170 -14.68 5.73 -18.00
N VAL A 171 -14.05 6.01 -19.16
CA VAL A 171 -13.61 4.95 -20.08
C VAL A 171 -12.39 4.24 -19.50
N GLY A 172 -12.46 2.91 -19.39
CA GLY A 172 -11.48 2.07 -18.73
C GLY A 172 -11.85 1.71 -17.28
N MET A 173 -12.96 2.25 -16.76
CA MET A 173 -13.46 1.95 -15.42
C MET A 173 -14.28 0.65 -15.43
N TYR A 174 -14.25 -0.09 -14.32
CA TYR A 174 -15.15 -1.23 -14.10
C TYR A 174 -16.63 -0.82 -14.31
N PRO A 175 -17.48 -1.65 -14.95
CA PRO A 175 -17.22 -3.01 -15.44
C PRO A 175 -16.61 -3.09 -16.85
N ASN A 176 -16.51 -1.96 -17.56
CA ASN A 176 -16.01 -1.90 -18.93
C ASN A 176 -14.51 -1.54 -18.95
N SER A 177 -13.72 -2.30 -18.20
CA SER A 177 -12.28 -2.09 -18.09
C SER A 177 -11.53 -2.70 -19.30
N GLY A 178 -10.20 -2.61 -19.32
CA GLY A 178 -9.39 -3.10 -20.44
C GLY A 178 -9.43 -2.27 -21.74
N VAL A 179 -10.15 -1.14 -21.78
CA VAL A 179 -10.25 -0.24 -22.94
C VAL A 179 -9.52 1.09 -22.68
N SER A 180 -9.02 1.72 -23.74
CA SER A 180 -8.40 3.05 -23.73
C SER A 180 -9.03 3.95 -24.79
N LEU A 181 -9.04 5.26 -24.54
CA LEU A 181 -9.53 6.29 -25.46
C LEU A 181 -8.53 6.68 -26.56
N LEU A 182 -7.26 6.32 -26.38
CA LEU A 182 -6.19 6.68 -27.29
C LEU A 182 -5.16 5.57 -27.40
N ASP A 183 -4.46 5.60 -28.53
CA ASP A 183 -3.24 4.83 -28.75
C ASP A 183 -2.05 5.65 -28.27
N LEU A 184 -1.48 5.26 -27.12
CA LEU A 184 -0.36 5.96 -26.51
C LEU A 184 0.91 5.88 -27.37
N SER A 185 1.00 4.96 -28.34
CA SER A 185 2.14 4.87 -29.26
C SER A 185 2.29 6.09 -30.17
N LYS A 186 1.22 6.88 -30.35
CA LYS A 186 1.24 8.10 -31.17
C LYS A 186 1.80 9.33 -30.44
N PHE A 187 2.01 9.27 -29.13
CA PHE A 187 2.46 10.39 -28.31
C PHE A 187 3.94 10.25 -27.93
N GLU A 188 4.84 10.47 -28.90
CA GLU A 188 6.29 10.24 -28.73
C GLU A 188 6.93 11.11 -27.64
N ASN A 189 6.36 12.29 -27.38
CA ASN A 189 6.86 13.24 -26.38
C ASN A 189 6.13 13.14 -25.03
N CYS A 190 5.30 12.12 -24.82
CA CYS A 190 4.58 11.95 -23.55
C CYS A 190 5.57 11.63 -22.41
N ARG A 191 5.46 12.38 -21.32
CA ARG A 191 6.31 12.26 -20.12
C ARG A 191 5.50 12.01 -18.85
N GLY A 192 4.17 12.00 -18.94
CA GLY A 192 3.30 11.76 -17.80
C GLY A 192 1.89 11.34 -18.23
N VAL A 193 1.37 10.28 -17.63
CA VAL A 193 -0.01 9.81 -17.83
C VAL A 193 -0.72 9.71 -16.49
N VAL A 194 -1.83 10.42 -16.35
CA VAL A 194 -2.64 10.45 -15.13
C VAL A 194 -4.03 9.94 -15.46
N ASP A 195 -4.51 8.93 -14.76
CA ASP A 195 -5.87 8.42 -14.92
C ASP A 195 -6.63 8.60 -13.62
N LEU A 196 -7.73 9.36 -13.63
CA LEU A 196 -8.52 9.61 -12.43
C LEU A 196 -9.36 8.39 -12.01
N ILE A 197 -9.39 7.35 -12.85
CA ILE A 197 -9.98 6.06 -12.50
C ILE A 197 -9.10 5.37 -11.45
N TYR A 198 -9.75 4.85 -10.41
CA TYR A 198 -9.11 4.08 -9.33
C TYR A 198 -9.59 2.63 -9.24
N ASN A 199 -10.59 2.26 -10.04
CA ASN A 199 -11.11 0.90 -10.13
C ASN A 199 -11.39 0.58 -11.63
N PRO A 200 -10.52 -0.18 -12.29
CA PRO A 200 -9.42 -0.98 -11.72
C PRO A 200 -8.21 -0.16 -11.24
N HIS A 201 -7.28 -0.82 -10.54
CA HIS A 201 -6.04 -0.19 -10.07
C HIS A 201 -5.15 0.29 -11.22
N MET A 202 -5.04 -0.54 -12.28
CA MET A 202 -4.32 -0.24 -13.51
C MET A 202 -5.28 -0.32 -14.69
N THR A 203 -5.65 0.83 -15.26
CA THR A 203 -6.43 0.87 -16.51
C THR A 203 -5.56 0.50 -17.70
N ARG A 204 -6.18 0.22 -18.85
CA ARG A 204 -5.43 -0.04 -20.10
C ARG A 204 -4.46 1.09 -20.43
N LEU A 205 -4.88 2.35 -20.24
CA LEU A 205 -4.05 3.53 -20.46
C LEU A 205 -2.80 3.53 -19.56
N LEU A 206 -2.95 3.19 -18.28
CA LEU A 206 -1.81 3.10 -17.35
C LEU A 206 -0.90 1.91 -17.67
N ILE A 207 -1.45 0.78 -18.10
CA ILE A 207 -0.67 -0.38 -18.56
C ILE A 207 0.16 -0.02 -19.79
N ASP A 208 -0.43 0.68 -20.76
CA ASP A 208 0.30 1.16 -21.94
C ASP A 208 1.43 2.14 -21.57
N ALA A 209 1.20 3.00 -20.58
CA ALA A 209 2.23 3.89 -20.05
C ALA A 209 3.36 3.12 -19.35
N LYS A 210 3.03 2.10 -18.54
CA LYS A 210 4.00 1.21 -17.89
C LYS A 210 4.89 0.50 -18.91
N ILE A 211 4.29 -0.07 -19.96
CA ILE A 211 5.03 -0.76 -21.04
C ILE A 211 6.03 0.18 -21.72
N LYS A 212 5.69 1.46 -21.85
CA LYS A 212 6.55 2.49 -22.45
C LYS A 212 7.55 3.12 -21.48
N GLY A 213 7.53 2.76 -20.19
CA GLY A 213 8.34 3.41 -19.18
C GLY A 213 7.98 4.88 -18.93
N ILE A 214 6.75 5.28 -19.26
CA ILE A 214 6.26 6.64 -19.03
C ILE A 214 5.79 6.75 -17.57
N PRO A 215 6.19 7.78 -16.81
CA PRO A 215 5.64 8.05 -15.48
C PRO A 215 4.11 8.07 -15.51
N HIS A 216 3.49 7.28 -14.64
CA HIS A 216 2.04 7.10 -14.65
C HIS A 216 1.45 6.93 -13.25
N VAL A 217 0.20 7.35 -13.08
CA VAL A 217 -0.51 7.19 -11.80
C VAL A 217 -2.02 7.11 -11.99
N GLY A 218 -2.67 6.24 -11.20
CA GLY A 218 -4.12 6.11 -11.13
C GLY A 218 -4.79 6.97 -10.05
N GLY A 219 -6.12 6.96 -10.00
CA GLY A 219 -6.90 7.91 -9.20
C GLY A 219 -6.97 7.63 -7.69
N LEU A 220 -6.43 6.50 -7.21
CA LEU A 220 -6.62 6.07 -5.82
C LEU A 220 -6.00 7.06 -4.82
N GLU A 221 -4.79 7.55 -5.10
CA GLU A 221 -4.14 8.56 -4.26
C GLU A 221 -4.93 9.86 -4.20
N MET A 222 -5.49 10.29 -5.34
CA MET A 222 -6.37 11.45 -5.39
C MET A 222 -7.64 11.22 -4.58
N LEU A 223 -8.26 10.03 -4.66
CA LEU A 223 -9.45 9.66 -3.89
C LEU A 223 -9.20 9.77 -2.37
N VAL A 224 -8.07 9.26 -1.90
CA VAL A 224 -7.70 9.32 -0.48
C VAL A 224 -7.35 10.75 -0.07
N ALA A 225 -6.59 11.47 -0.89
CA ALA A 225 -6.21 12.86 -0.62
C ALA A 225 -7.42 13.79 -0.54
N GLN A 226 -8.41 13.65 -1.45
CA GLN A 226 -9.64 14.43 -1.38
C GLN A 226 -10.48 14.06 -0.15
N ALA A 227 -10.57 12.77 0.21
CA ALA A 227 -11.33 12.31 1.37
C ALA A 227 -10.72 12.79 2.69
N LYS A 228 -9.39 12.77 2.81
CA LYS A 228 -8.66 13.43 3.90
C LYS A 228 -9.07 14.90 3.99
N LYS A 229 -9.00 15.62 2.87
CA LYS A 229 -9.30 17.05 2.86
C LYS A 229 -10.76 17.36 3.22
N SER A 230 -11.71 16.54 2.75
CA SER A 230 -13.12 16.65 3.14
C SER A 230 -13.29 16.34 4.62
N SER A 231 -12.58 15.36 5.16
CA SER A 231 -12.61 15.01 6.59
C SER A 231 -12.04 16.13 7.48
N GLU A 232 -11.00 16.84 7.04
CA GLU A 232 -10.53 18.06 7.72
C GLU A 232 -11.63 19.12 7.81
N LEU A 233 -12.39 19.31 6.72
CA LEU A 233 -13.49 20.27 6.66
C LEU A 233 -14.68 19.82 7.53
N PHE A 234 -14.98 18.52 7.56
CA PHE A 234 -16.05 17.94 8.37
C PHE A 234 -15.79 18.05 9.88
N LYS A 235 -14.52 17.87 10.29
CA LYS A 235 -14.13 17.82 11.70
C LYS A 235 -13.59 19.15 12.24
N GLY A 236 -13.10 20.03 11.37
CA GLY A 236 -12.54 21.33 11.76
C GLY A 236 -11.09 21.30 12.24
N PHE A 237 -10.36 20.20 12.04
CA PHE A 237 -8.93 20.09 12.38
C PHE A 237 -8.12 19.39 11.29
N LYS A 238 -6.79 19.52 11.35
CA LYS A 238 -5.86 18.98 10.36
C LYS A 238 -5.56 17.51 10.58
N ILE A 239 -5.50 16.76 9.47
CA ILE A 239 -5.11 15.35 9.47
C ILE A 239 -3.66 15.24 9.00
N ASN A 240 -2.87 14.33 9.58
CA ASN A 240 -1.48 14.10 9.17
C ASN A 240 -1.42 13.75 7.66
N LYS A 241 -0.42 14.27 6.95
CA LYS A 241 -0.18 13.97 5.53
C LYS A 241 0.16 12.48 5.30
N ASN A 242 0.81 11.82 6.27
CA ASN A 242 1.24 10.42 6.16
C ASN A 242 0.05 9.45 6.05
N GLU A 243 -1.12 9.86 6.55
CA GLU A 243 -2.36 9.10 6.43
C GLU A 243 -2.75 8.79 4.99
N ILE A 244 -2.38 9.64 4.02
CA ILE A 244 -2.68 9.37 2.62
C ILE A 244 -1.96 8.08 2.16
N LYS A 245 -0.66 7.97 2.43
CA LYS A 245 0.13 6.80 2.03
C LYS A 245 -0.34 5.53 2.72
N ARG A 246 -0.57 5.61 4.04
CA ARG A 246 -1.07 4.50 4.86
C ARG A 246 -2.40 3.96 4.33
N ILE A 247 -3.37 4.85 4.11
CA ILE A 247 -4.71 4.46 3.65
C ILE A 247 -4.66 3.94 2.21
N VAL A 248 -3.85 4.53 1.33
CA VAL A 248 -3.65 3.97 -0.03
C VAL A 248 -3.12 2.54 0.05
N GLY A 249 -2.13 2.27 0.91
CA GLY A 249 -1.63 0.92 1.16
C GLY A 249 -2.73 -0.03 1.63
N ASN A 250 -3.47 0.35 2.67
CA ASN A 250 -4.55 -0.48 3.21
C ASN A 250 -5.68 -0.74 2.20
N VAL A 251 -6.03 0.26 1.38
CA VAL A 251 -7.03 0.04 0.31
C VAL A 251 -6.49 -0.92 -0.74
N LYS A 252 -5.22 -0.82 -1.12
CA LYS A 252 -4.59 -1.79 -2.03
C LYS A 252 -4.60 -3.19 -1.42
N ASP A 253 -4.29 -3.34 -0.14
CA ASP A 253 -4.33 -4.65 0.54
C ASP A 253 -5.73 -5.27 0.50
N GLU A 254 -6.78 -4.47 0.67
CA GLU A 254 -8.18 -4.94 0.63
C GLU A 254 -8.71 -5.19 -0.80
N THR A 255 -8.03 -4.70 -1.85
CA THR A 255 -8.59 -4.70 -3.22
C THR A 255 -7.75 -5.45 -4.25
N LEU A 256 -6.43 -5.53 -4.08
CA LEU A 256 -5.53 -6.18 -5.02
C LEU A 256 -5.40 -7.67 -4.73
N ASN A 257 -5.21 -8.45 -5.80
CA ASN A 257 -4.74 -9.82 -5.71
C ASN A 257 -3.22 -9.87 -5.66
N ILE A 258 -2.68 -10.95 -5.12
CA ILE A 258 -1.28 -11.33 -5.21
C ILE A 258 -1.18 -12.43 -6.25
N ILE A 259 -0.42 -12.22 -7.32
CA ILE A 259 -0.22 -13.22 -8.37
C ILE A 259 1.21 -13.75 -8.30
N LEU A 260 1.35 -15.08 -8.31
CA LEU A 260 2.65 -15.75 -8.29
C LEU A 260 2.97 -16.29 -9.68
N ILE A 261 4.07 -15.81 -10.27
CA ILE A 261 4.64 -16.28 -11.54
C ILE A 261 5.99 -16.95 -11.32
N GLY A 262 6.47 -17.71 -12.30
CA GLY A 262 7.78 -18.36 -12.27
C GLY A 262 7.75 -19.79 -12.79
N MET A 263 8.94 -20.40 -12.87
CA MET A 263 9.12 -21.72 -13.47
C MET A 263 8.25 -22.81 -12.83
N PRO A 264 7.80 -23.82 -13.59
CA PRO A 264 7.28 -25.06 -13.02
C PRO A 264 8.24 -25.61 -11.95
N GLY A 265 7.71 -26.10 -10.82
CA GLY A 265 8.54 -26.63 -9.73
C GLY A 265 9.20 -25.57 -8.84
N SER A 266 8.99 -24.26 -9.09
CA SER A 266 9.59 -23.20 -8.27
C SER A 266 8.94 -23.00 -6.90
N GLY A 267 7.86 -23.72 -6.56
CA GLY A 267 7.21 -23.65 -5.26
C GLY A 267 6.03 -22.67 -5.14
N LYS A 268 5.56 -22.08 -6.25
CA LYS A 268 4.42 -21.13 -6.29
C LYS A 268 3.20 -21.60 -5.48
N SER A 269 2.71 -22.81 -5.73
CA SER A 269 1.53 -23.32 -5.03
C SER A 269 1.76 -23.55 -3.52
N HIS A 270 2.99 -23.84 -3.09
CA HIS A 270 3.32 -24.01 -1.68
C HIS A 270 3.41 -22.64 -0.98
N ILE A 271 4.23 -21.74 -1.52
CA ILE A 271 4.40 -20.36 -1.03
C ILE A 271 3.06 -19.63 -1.02
N GLY A 272 2.27 -19.75 -2.10
CA GLY A 272 0.99 -19.08 -2.21
C GLY A 272 -0.04 -19.52 -1.17
N LYS A 273 -0.07 -20.80 -0.80
CA LYS A 273 -0.94 -21.25 0.30
C LYS A 273 -0.54 -20.65 1.64
N MET A 274 0.76 -20.63 1.93
CA MET A 274 1.25 -20.04 3.18
C MET A 274 1.02 -18.53 3.23
N MET A 275 1.21 -17.83 2.09
CA MET A 275 0.88 -16.40 1.95
C MET A 275 -0.61 -16.16 2.18
N ALA A 276 -1.46 -16.98 1.58
CA ALA A 276 -2.91 -16.87 1.73
C ALA A 276 -3.35 -17.04 3.18
N GLU A 277 -2.82 -18.04 3.88
CA GLU A 277 -3.10 -18.26 5.30
C GLU A 277 -2.61 -17.10 6.18
N SER A 278 -1.37 -16.64 5.96
CA SER A 278 -0.77 -15.56 6.78
C SER A 278 -1.42 -14.20 6.57
N LEU A 279 -1.96 -13.95 5.38
CA LEU A 279 -2.58 -12.67 4.99
C LEU A 279 -4.11 -12.71 5.04
N GLU A 280 -4.70 -13.82 5.48
CA GLU A 280 -6.16 -14.03 5.50
C GLU A 280 -6.80 -13.79 4.12
N ARG A 281 -6.21 -14.39 3.08
CA ARG A 281 -6.64 -14.30 1.68
C ARG A 281 -7.10 -15.65 1.15
N GLU A 282 -7.97 -15.65 0.16
CA GLU A 282 -8.33 -16.88 -0.55
C GLU A 282 -7.20 -17.31 -1.49
N PHE A 283 -6.95 -18.62 -1.58
CA PHE A 283 -5.92 -19.18 -2.45
C PHE A 283 -6.51 -19.86 -3.68
N PHE A 284 -6.05 -19.46 -4.86
CA PHE A 284 -6.38 -20.09 -6.14
C PHE A 284 -5.14 -20.65 -6.82
N ASP A 285 -5.27 -21.83 -7.41
CA ASP A 285 -4.24 -22.44 -8.26
C ASP A 285 -4.83 -22.64 -9.65
N THR A 286 -4.35 -21.86 -10.62
CA THR A 286 -4.90 -21.85 -11.98
C THR A 286 -4.79 -23.20 -12.67
N ASP A 287 -3.71 -23.96 -12.44
CA ASP A 287 -3.56 -25.30 -13.01
C ASP A 287 -4.69 -26.22 -12.52
N LYS A 288 -5.02 -26.16 -11.22
CA LYS A 288 -6.12 -26.94 -10.64
C LYS A 288 -7.50 -26.48 -11.11
N LEU A 289 -7.68 -25.18 -11.32
CA LEU A 289 -8.93 -24.64 -11.86
C LEU A 289 -9.15 -25.12 -13.30
N ILE A 290 -8.09 -25.16 -14.11
CA ILE A 290 -8.13 -25.72 -15.47
C ILE A 290 -8.50 -27.20 -15.44
N GLU A 291 -7.83 -28.01 -14.62
CA GLU A 291 -8.12 -29.46 -14.53
C GLU A 291 -9.57 -29.72 -14.07
N LYS A 292 -10.05 -28.94 -13.10
CA LYS A 292 -11.44 -29.02 -12.62
C LYS A 292 -12.44 -28.63 -13.72
N ARG A 293 -12.16 -27.58 -14.49
CA ARG A 293 -13.01 -27.09 -15.59
C ARG A 293 -13.10 -28.09 -16.72
N GLU A 294 -11.96 -28.69 -17.10
CA GLU A 294 -11.87 -29.61 -18.23
C GLU A 294 -12.24 -31.04 -17.85
N GLY A 295 -12.19 -31.39 -16.56
CA GLY A 295 -12.43 -32.75 -16.07
C GLY A 295 -11.30 -33.73 -16.42
N MET A 296 -10.11 -33.20 -16.75
CA MET A 296 -8.95 -33.95 -17.24
C MET A 296 -7.67 -33.31 -16.67
N SER A 297 -6.62 -34.11 -16.52
CA SER A 297 -5.31 -33.58 -16.12
C SER A 297 -4.69 -32.74 -17.24
N ILE A 298 -3.84 -31.76 -16.89
CA ILE A 298 -3.09 -30.98 -17.90
C ILE A 298 -2.38 -31.86 -18.95
N PRO A 299 -1.62 -32.92 -18.60
CA PRO A 299 -1.04 -33.83 -19.60
C PRO A 299 -2.06 -34.36 -20.61
N GLU A 300 -3.23 -34.79 -20.16
CA GLU A 300 -4.27 -35.32 -21.04
C GLU A 300 -4.87 -34.24 -21.96
N ILE A 301 -4.95 -32.98 -21.49
CA ILE A 301 -5.39 -31.86 -22.32
C ILE A 301 -4.40 -31.64 -23.47
N PHE A 302 -3.10 -31.64 -23.16
CA PHE A 302 -2.06 -31.51 -24.19
C PHE A 302 -2.12 -32.66 -25.21
N GLU A 303 -2.27 -33.90 -24.73
CA GLU A 303 -2.35 -35.08 -25.60
C GLU A 303 -3.60 -35.08 -26.50
N LYS A 304 -4.78 -34.79 -25.93
CA LYS A 304 -6.06 -34.95 -26.64
C LYS A 304 -6.53 -33.71 -27.39
N ARG A 305 -6.13 -32.51 -26.93
CA ARG A 305 -6.63 -31.23 -27.44
C ARG A 305 -5.53 -30.29 -27.94
N GLY A 306 -4.26 -30.59 -27.65
CA GLY A 306 -3.11 -29.81 -28.08
C GLY A 306 -2.81 -28.59 -27.21
N GLU A 307 -1.61 -28.02 -27.36
CA GLU A 307 -1.13 -26.89 -26.56
C GLU A 307 -1.95 -25.62 -26.80
N GLU A 308 -2.29 -25.28 -28.04
CA GLU A 308 -3.01 -24.02 -28.30
C GLU A 308 -4.40 -24.00 -27.65
N TYR A 309 -5.07 -25.16 -27.59
CA TYR A 309 -6.31 -25.30 -26.83
C TYR A 309 -6.07 -25.05 -25.33
N PHE A 310 -5.07 -25.69 -24.74
CA PHE A 310 -4.71 -25.49 -23.33
C PHE A 310 -4.42 -24.01 -23.04
N ARG A 311 -3.63 -23.35 -23.90
CA ARG A 311 -3.25 -21.94 -23.76
C ARG A 311 -4.44 -21.00 -23.78
N ARG A 312 -5.45 -21.28 -24.63
CA ARG A 312 -6.71 -20.54 -24.62
C ARG A 312 -7.46 -20.72 -23.30
N VAL A 313 -7.61 -21.95 -22.82
CA VAL A 313 -8.28 -22.25 -21.55
C VAL A 313 -7.53 -21.63 -20.36
N GLU A 314 -6.20 -21.65 -20.39
CA GLU A 314 -5.32 -21.00 -19.40
C GLU A 314 -5.65 -19.50 -19.30
N THR A 315 -5.77 -18.81 -20.44
CA THR A 315 -6.19 -17.40 -20.47
C THR A 315 -7.64 -17.18 -20.01
N GLU A 316 -8.57 -18.08 -20.35
CA GLU A 316 -9.97 -17.97 -19.89
C GLU A 316 -10.09 -18.08 -18.38
N VAL A 317 -9.43 -19.08 -17.78
CA VAL A 317 -9.37 -19.27 -16.33
C VAL A 317 -8.70 -18.08 -15.66
N LEU A 318 -7.62 -17.54 -16.25
CA LEU A 318 -6.96 -16.34 -15.74
C LEU A 318 -7.92 -15.14 -15.68
N LYS A 319 -8.71 -14.90 -16.74
CA LYS A 319 -9.71 -13.81 -16.78
C LYS A 319 -10.80 -13.96 -15.72
N GLU A 320 -11.13 -15.19 -15.36
CA GLU A 320 -12.13 -15.48 -14.32
C GLU A 320 -11.56 -15.21 -12.93
N VAL A 321 -10.42 -15.82 -12.60
CA VAL A 321 -9.82 -15.72 -11.27
C VAL A 321 -9.26 -14.32 -10.96
N CYS A 322 -8.79 -13.57 -11.95
CA CYS A 322 -8.29 -12.21 -11.75
C CYS A 322 -9.41 -11.19 -11.42
N LYS A 323 -10.70 -11.57 -11.53
CA LYS A 323 -11.83 -10.75 -11.09
C LYS A 323 -12.05 -10.80 -9.58
N GLU A 324 -11.47 -11.79 -8.90
CA GLU A 324 -11.49 -11.87 -7.45
C GLU A 324 -10.79 -10.65 -6.83
N LYS A 325 -11.02 -10.44 -5.52
CA LYS A 325 -10.36 -9.40 -4.75
C LYS A 325 -9.73 -10.01 -3.52
N LYS A 326 -8.61 -9.45 -3.08
CA LYS A 326 -7.93 -9.90 -1.86
C LYS A 326 -7.56 -11.40 -1.91
N ALA A 327 -7.20 -11.89 -3.10
CA ALA A 327 -6.82 -13.29 -3.30
C ALA A 327 -5.30 -13.46 -3.49
N VAL A 328 -4.80 -14.69 -3.33
CA VAL A 328 -3.48 -15.16 -3.76
C VAL A 328 -3.67 -16.18 -4.88
N ILE A 329 -3.07 -15.92 -6.04
CA ILE A 329 -3.29 -16.69 -7.28
C ILE A 329 -1.96 -17.26 -7.75
N SER A 330 -1.81 -18.58 -7.70
CA SER A 330 -0.69 -19.30 -8.29
C SER A 330 -0.96 -19.59 -9.77
N THR A 331 -0.07 -19.11 -10.64
CA THR A 331 -0.22 -19.27 -12.09
C THR A 331 0.54 -20.47 -12.65
N GLY A 332 0.07 -21.00 -13.78
CA GLY A 332 0.85 -21.90 -14.63
C GLY A 332 2.14 -21.23 -15.14
N GLY A 333 3.22 -22.01 -15.29
CA GLY A 333 4.52 -21.46 -15.67
C GLY A 333 4.55 -20.81 -17.06
N GLY A 334 3.60 -21.14 -17.94
CA GLY A 334 3.52 -20.61 -19.29
C GLY A 334 2.66 -19.35 -19.44
N ILE A 335 2.08 -18.83 -18.35
CA ILE A 335 1.17 -17.67 -18.42
C ILE A 335 1.81 -16.44 -19.10
N VAL A 336 3.14 -16.31 -18.99
CA VAL A 336 3.92 -15.21 -19.54
C VAL A 336 4.17 -15.29 -21.04
N THR A 337 3.87 -16.42 -21.68
CA THR A 337 4.18 -16.63 -23.11
C THR A 337 3.07 -16.10 -24.04
N ARG A 338 1.99 -15.53 -23.50
CA ARG A 338 0.93 -14.86 -24.28
C ARG A 338 0.80 -13.41 -23.85
N ASP A 339 1.08 -12.47 -24.76
CA ASP A 339 1.02 -11.04 -24.47
C ASP A 339 -0.37 -10.57 -23.99
N GLU A 340 -1.44 -11.24 -24.43
CA GLU A 340 -2.82 -10.94 -23.99
C GLU A 340 -3.03 -11.17 -22.48
N ASN A 341 -2.21 -12.00 -21.84
CA ASN A 341 -2.29 -12.25 -20.39
C ASN A 341 -1.76 -11.09 -19.55
N TYR A 342 -0.82 -10.30 -20.09
CA TYR A 342 -0.21 -9.20 -19.35
C TYR A 342 -1.22 -8.17 -18.83
N PRO A 343 -2.12 -7.59 -19.66
CA PRO A 343 -3.08 -6.63 -19.15
C PRO A 343 -4.05 -7.24 -18.13
N ILE A 344 -4.38 -8.54 -18.25
CA ILE A 344 -5.31 -9.23 -17.35
C ILE A 344 -4.74 -9.31 -15.93
N ILE A 345 -3.51 -9.78 -15.79
CA ILE A 345 -2.86 -9.92 -14.47
C ILE A 345 -2.42 -8.59 -13.87
N ARG A 346 -2.32 -7.53 -14.67
CA ARG A 346 -1.89 -6.21 -14.20
C ARG A 346 -3.00 -5.38 -13.62
N GLU A 347 -4.23 -5.61 -14.05
CA GLU A 347 -5.36 -4.71 -13.81
C GLU A 347 -5.64 -4.47 -12.32
N ASN A 348 -5.67 -5.53 -11.51
CA ASN A 348 -5.93 -5.47 -10.06
C ASN A 348 -5.01 -6.43 -9.29
N SER A 349 -3.71 -6.44 -9.59
CA SER A 349 -2.80 -7.34 -8.87
C SER A 349 -1.39 -6.80 -8.70
N GLU A 350 -0.75 -7.28 -7.65
CA GLU A 350 0.69 -7.23 -7.46
C GLU A 350 1.30 -8.58 -7.81
N ILE A 351 2.39 -8.60 -8.59
CA ILE A 351 2.97 -9.85 -9.11
C ILE A 351 4.32 -10.12 -8.49
N PHE A 352 4.45 -11.35 -7.99
CA PHE A 352 5.65 -11.88 -7.41
C PHE A 352 6.22 -12.96 -8.31
N TRP A 353 7.48 -12.81 -8.68
CA TRP A 353 8.24 -13.87 -9.32
C TRP A 353 8.88 -14.76 -8.26
N ILE A 354 8.42 -16.01 -8.19
CA ILE A 354 9.06 -17.05 -7.38
C ILE A 354 10.24 -17.63 -8.15
N LYS A 355 11.45 -17.22 -7.75
CA LYS A 355 12.71 -17.60 -8.37
C LYS A 355 13.34 -18.75 -7.59
N ARG A 356 13.69 -19.83 -8.28
CA ARG A 356 14.38 -20.99 -7.71
C ARG A 356 15.42 -21.46 -8.71
N ASP A 357 16.58 -21.88 -8.21
CA ASP A 357 17.65 -22.41 -9.05
C ASP A 357 17.16 -23.62 -9.86
N LEU A 358 17.55 -23.70 -11.14
CA LEU A 358 17.10 -24.75 -12.06
C LEU A 358 17.39 -26.16 -11.53
N LYS A 359 18.61 -26.36 -10.98
CA LYS A 359 19.05 -27.61 -10.34
C LYS A 359 18.16 -28.06 -9.17
N ASP A 360 17.43 -27.12 -8.58
CA ASP A 360 16.60 -27.35 -7.39
C ASP A 360 15.11 -27.40 -7.71
N LEU A 361 14.70 -27.21 -8.97
CA LEU A 361 13.30 -27.32 -9.37
C LEU A 361 12.79 -28.76 -9.19
N GLU A 362 11.57 -28.89 -8.67
CA GLU A 362 10.94 -30.20 -8.52
C GLU A 362 10.44 -30.70 -9.89
N VAL A 363 11.13 -31.74 -10.40
CA VAL A 363 10.87 -32.33 -11.73
C VAL A 363 9.83 -33.47 -11.69
N LYS A 364 9.37 -33.89 -10.50
CA LYS A 364 8.40 -34.99 -10.40
C LYS A 364 7.04 -34.58 -10.99
N ASP A 365 6.54 -35.43 -11.91
CA ASP A 365 5.19 -35.43 -12.51
C ASP A 365 4.80 -34.28 -13.46
N ARG A 366 5.65 -33.86 -14.43
CA ARG A 366 5.24 -32.81 -15.40
C ARG A 366 5.35 -33.14 -16.90
N PRO A 367 4.30 -32.80 -17.70
CA PRO A 367 4.17 -33.20 -19.12
C PRO A 367 5.05 -32.42 -20.09
N ILE A 368 5.40 -31.18 -19.75
CA ILE A 368 6.08 -30.23 -20.65
C ILE A 368 7.59 -30.51 -20.77
N SER A 369 8.14 -31.39 -19.92
CA SER A 369 9.55 -31.81 -20.01
C SER A 369 9.82 -32.88 -21.09
N LEU A 370 8.80 -33.30 -21.84
CA LEU A 370 8.93 -34.37 -22.84
C LEU A 370 9.42 -33.88 -24.22
N SER A 371 9.37 -32.56 -24.51
CA SER A 371 9.79 -32.02 -25.82
C SER A 371 10.84 -30.90 -25.76
N THR A 372 10.91 -30.11 -24.69
CA THR A 372 11.85 -28.97 -24.55
C THR A 372 12.60 -29.04 -23.21
N PRO A 373 13.94 -28.98 -23.19
CA PRO A 373 14.74 -28.96 -21.96
C PRO A 373 14.33 -27.81 -21.03
N LEU A 374 14.46 -28.02 -19.72
CA LEU A 374 14.04 -27.06 -18.69
C LEU A 374 14.84 -25.74 -18.76
N GLU A 375 16.12 -25.84 -19.12
CA GLU A 375 17.04 -24.74 -19.34
C GLU A 375 16.57 -23.84 -20.48
N GLU A 376 16.13 -24.44 -21.59
CA GLU A 376 15.63 -23.71 -22.75
C GLU A 376 14.32 -22.97 -22.42
N LEU A 377 13.39 -23.64 -21.71
CA LEU A 377 12.17 -23.01 -21.22
C LEU A 377 12.46 -21.83 -20.28
N TYR A 378 13.49 -21.95 -19.43
CA TYR A 378 13.89 -20.87 -18.54
C TYR A 378 14.44 -19.67 -19.32
N GLU A 379 15.33 -19.91 -20.28
CA GLU A 379 15.91 -18.87 -21.12
C GLU A 379 14.84 -18.10 -21.90
N GLN A 380 13.81 -18.79 -22.39
CA GLN A 380 12.67 -18.15 -23.07
C GLN A 380 11.81 -17.28 -22.14
N ARG A 381 11.72 -17.60 -20.84
CA ARG A 381 10.74 -17.00 -19.93
C ARG A 381 11.33 -16.07 -18.88
N LYS A 382 12.63 -16.15 -18.57
CA LYS A 382 13.25 -15.39 -17.46
C LYS A 382 13.07 -13.88 -17.60
N GLU A 383 13.26 -13.33 -18.80
CA GLU A 383 13.12 -11.89 -19.04
C GLU A 383 11.65 -11.47 -18.97
N LEU A 384 10.73 -12.35 -19.38
CA LEU A 384 9.29 -12.12 -19.23
C LEU A 384 8.88 -12.14 -17.75
N TYR A 385 9.35 -13.11 -16.96
CA TYR A 385 9.08 -13.14 -15.52
C TYR A 385 9.58 -11.86 -14.83
N LYS A 386 10.81 -11.45 -15.15
CA LYS A 386 11.42 -10.23 -14.62
C LYS A 386 10.64 -8.98 -15.02
N ALA A 387 10.29 -8.84 -16.30
CA ALA A 387 9.55 -7.69 -16.82
C ALA A 387 8.10 -7.64 -16.29
N TRP A 388 7.51 -8.80 -16.02
CA TRP A 388 6.13 -8.90 -15.56
C TRP A 388 6.00 -8.82 -14.03
N SER A 389 7.04 -9.08 -13.26
CA SER A 389 6.98 -9.03 -11.80
C SER A 389 7.14 -7.62 -11.23
N ASP A 390 6.42 -7.32 -10.15
CA ASP A 390 6.71 -6.15 -9.31
C ASP A 390 7.73 -6.51 -8.21
N LYS A 391 7.76 -7.78 -7.78
CA LYS A 391 8.62 -8.28 -6.68
C LYS A 391 9.21 -9.65 -7.01
N ILE A 392 10.35 -9.96 -6.40
CA ILE A 392 11.02 -11.27 -6.54
C ILE A 392 11.09 -11.95 -5.17
N ILE A 393 10.83 -13.25 -5.14
CA ILE A 393 11.03 -14.12 -3.97
C ILE A 393 12.02 -15.21 -4.36
N ASP A 394 13.23 -15.15 -3.79
CA ASP A 394 14.20 -16.22 -3.92
C ASP A 394 13.81 -17.42 -3.04
N ASN A 395 13.71 -18.60 -3.67
CA ASN A 395 13.30 -19.86 -3.06
C ASN A 395 14.36 -20.97 -3.18
N PRO A 396 15.44 -20.91 -2.37
CA PRO A 396 16.43 -21.97 -2.34
C PRO A 396 15.87 -23.23 -1.65
N LYS A 397 16.44 -24.39 -1.98
CA LYS A 397 16.04 -25.67 -1.40
C LYS A 397 16.23 -25.68 0.14
N GLY A 398 15.21 -26.11 0.88
CA GLY A 398 15.26 -26.24 2.35
C GLY A 398 14.89 -24.99 3.15
N SER A 399 14.40 -23.93 2.49
CA SER A 399 13.93 -22.71 3.15
C SER A 399 12.66 -22.93 3.98
N ASN A 400 12.74 -22.70 5.30
CA ASN A 400 11.58 -22.47 6.16
C ASN A 400 11.17 -21.00 6.02
N TYR A 401 10.07 -20.72 5.35
CA TYR A 401 9.56 -19.35 5.23
C TYR A 401 8.85 -18.92 6.51
N SER A 402 9.38 -17.88 7.17
CA SER A 402 8.55 -16.92 7.90
C SER A 402 8.24 -15.78 6.94
N PHE A 403 6.98 -15.60 6.55
CA PHE A 403 6.58 -14.48 5.69
C PHE A 403 6.77 -13.16 6.45
N GLY A 404 7.94 -12.57 6.24
CA GLY A 404 8.36 -11.27 6.78
C GLY A 404 9.65 -10.72 6.17
N ILE A 405 10.25 -11.41 5.18
CA ILE A 405 11.46 -10.96 4.50
C ILE A 405 11.31 -11.24 3.00
N ILE A 406 10.85 -10.23 2.26
CA ILE A 406 11.08 -10.11 0.82
C ILE A 406 12.39 -9.33 0.69
N LYS A 407 13.40 -9.92 0.04
CA LYS A 407 14.66 -9.22 -0.24
C LYS A 407 14.51 -8.36 -1.49
N ASP A 408 15.02 -7.15 -1.34
CA ASP A 408 15.21 -6.06 -2.30
C ASP A 408 13.96 -5.29 -2.78
N ASP A 409 13.92 -4.04 -2.29
CA ASP A 409 13.24 -2.81 -2.75
C ASP A 409 11.72 -2.72 -2.90
N CYS A 410 10.91 -3.70 -2.51
CA CYS A 410 9.45 -3.56 -2.67
C CYS A 410 8.64 -4.29 -1.56
N TYR A 411 8.85 -3.93 -0.31
CA TYR A 411 7.80 -3.77 0.71
C TYR A 411 8.53 -2.98 1.79
N ILE A 412 8.26 -1.69 1.93
CA ILE A 412 8.52 -1.10 3.23
C ILE A 412 7.48 -1.78 4.10
N ASP A 413 7.91 -2.77 4.88
CA ASP A 413 7.17 -3.14 6.07
C ASP A 413 7.10 -1.86 6.89
N ASN A 414 6.08 -1.03 6.66
CA ASN A 414 5.85 0.25 7.34
C ASN A 414 5.50 0.03 8.82
N ARG A 415 5.58 -1.20 9.31
CA ARG A 415 5.53 -1.48 10.74
C ARG A 415 6.79 -0.90 11.35
N TRP A 416 6.54 0.03 12.26
CA TRP A 416 7.52 0.57 13.16
C TRP A 416 8.38 -0.54 13.75
N SER A 417 9.71 -0.45 13.63
CA SER A 417 10.64 -1.50 14.00
C SER A 417 11.44 -1.16 15.25
N VAL A 418 11.39 -2.05 16.23
CA VAL A 418 12.06 -1.87 17.53
C VAL A 418 13.05 -3.00 17.78
N LEU A 419 14.25 -2.63 18.20
CA LEU A 419 15.28 -3.54 18.68
C LEU A 419 15.32 -3.53 20.21
N VAL A 420 15.14 -4.69 20.84
CA VAL A 420 15.33 -4.88 22.29
C VAL A 420 16.67 -5.52 22.53
N ILE A 421 17.53 -4.87 23.32
CA ILE A 421 18.88 -5.35 23.64
C ILE A 421 18.98 -5.65 25.14
N ASN A 422 19.37 -6.88 25.46
CA ASN A 422 19.58 -7.35 26.82
C ASN A 422 21.07 -7.63 27.06
N GLY A 423 21.63 -6.95 28.06
CA GLY A 423 23.01 -7.11 28.47
C GLY A 423 23.28 -8.40 29.25
N PRO A 424 24.45 -8.47 29.90
CA PRO A 424 24.91 -9.68 30.55
C PRO A 424 23.97 -10.20 31.63
N ASN A 425 23.87 -11.53 31.71
CA ASN A 425 23.11 -12.29 32.71
C ASN A 425 21.58 -12.14 32.65
N ILE A 426 21.02 -11.32 31.76
CA ILE A 426 19.55 -11.25 31.56
C ILE A 426 18.99 -12.57 31.02
N ASN A 427 19.77 -13.32 30.25
CA ASN A 427 19.42 -14.68 29.83
C ASN A 427 19.26 -15.66 31.00
N MET A 428 19.79 -15.34 32.18
CA MET A 428 19.75 -16.21 33.38
C MET A 428 18.57 -15.90 34.32
N LEU A 429 17.63 -15.04 33.92
CA LEU A 429 16.41 -14.76 34.68
C LEU A 429 15.62 -16.04 34.98
N GLY A 430 15.19 -16.21 36.23
CA GLY A 430 14.47 -17.39 36.72
C GLY A 430 15.34 -18.58 37.11
N ILE A 431 16.65 -18.55 36.80
CA ILE A 431 17.63 -19.58 37.20
C ILE A 431 18.47 -19.12 38.40
N ARG A 432 18.80 -17.83 38.49
CA ARG A 432 19.48 -17.20 39.64
C ARG A 432 18.54 -16.24 40.39
N GLU A 433 18.81 -16.04 41.70
CA GLU A 433 18.23 -14.97 42.54
C GLU A 433 16.70 -14.82 42.50
N LYS A 434 15.97 -15.94 42.70
CA LYS A 434 14.49 -15.99 42.73
C LYS A 434 13.83 -14.93 43.63
N GLY A 435 14.51 -14.49 44.68
CA GLY A 435 14.02 -13.46 45.62
C GLY A 435 14.00 -12.02 45.07
N ILE A 436 14.80 -11.71 44.03
CA ILE A 436 14.90 -10.34 43.48
C ILE A 436 14.11 -10.18 42.17
N TYR A 437 14.07 -11.22 41.34
CA TYR A 437 13.49 -11.15 39.99
C TYR A 437 12.21 -12.00 39.80
N GLY A 438 11.78 -12.73 40.84
CA GLY A 438 10.61 -13.61 40.83
C GLY A 438 10.82 -14.90 40.02
N ASP A 439 9.78 -15.74 39.92
CA ASP A 439 9.80 -17.02 39.20
C ASP A 439 9.73 -16.88 37.67
N LYS A 440 9.77 -15.65 37.14
CA LYS A 440 9.59 -15.38 35.71
C LYS A 440 10.92 -15.52 34.96
N SER A 441 10.93 -16.35 33.93
CA SER A 441 12.11 -16.67 33.13
C SER A 441 12.39 -15.64 32.04
N TYR A 442 13.60 -15.67 31.45
CA TYR A 442 13.92 -14.91 30.24
C TYR A 442 12.93 -15.21 29.08
N ASN A 443 12.51 -16.47 28.94
CA ASN A 443 11.47 -16.84 27.97
C ASN A 443 10.13 -16.19 28.26
N THR A 444 9.77 -15.99 29.53
CA THR A 444 8.57 -15.26 29.94
C THR A 444 8.67 -13.78 29.53
N LEU A 445 9.84 -13.17 29.73
CA LEU A 445 10.09 -11.80 29.29
C LEU A 445 9.92 -11.68 27.76
N ASN A 446 10.58 -12.54 26.99
CA ASN A 446 10.51 -12.50 25.52
C ASN A 446 9.08 -12.65 25.00
N LYS A 447 8.28 -13.56 25.60
CA LYS A 447 6.86 -13.72 25.26
C LYS A 447 6.07 -12.45 25.51
N MET A 448 6.25 -11.81 26.67
CA MET A 448 5.54 -10.57 27.01
C MET A 448 5.86 -9.42 26.03
N ILE A 449 7.14 -9.27 25.69
CA ILE A 449 7.59 -8.23 24.75
C ILE A 449 7.03 -8.53 23.34
N GLN A 450 7.10 -9.78 22.88
CA GLN A 450 6.55 -10.18 21.59
C GLN A 450 5.03 -9.99 21.51
N GLU A 451 4.28 -10.37 22.54
CA GLU A 451 2.84 -10.15 22.62
C GLU A 451 2.47 -8.66 22.55
N LYS A 452 3.26 -7.80 23.20
CA LYS A 452 3.07 -6.35 23.16
C LYS A 452 3.34 -5.78 21.77
N ALA A 453 4.45 -6.18 21.14
CA ALA A 453 4.78 -5.77 19.78
C ALA A 453 3.70 -6.22 18.79
N ASN A 454 3.19 -7.45 18.89
CA ASN A 454 2.12 -7.95 18.05
C ASN A 454 0.83 -7.13 18.19
N LYS A 455 0.46 -6.73 19.42
CA LYS A 455 -0.72 -5.88 19.68
C LYS A 455 -0.61 -4.48 19.07
N LEU A 456 0.60 -3.93 19.03
CA LEU A 456 0.89 -2.61 18.45
C LEU A 456 1.30 -2.69 16.98
N ASN A 457 1.27 -3.88 16.38
CA ASN A 457 1.74 -4.13 15.01
C ASN A 457 3.19 -3.64 14.76
N ILE A 458 4.06 -3.81 15.76
CA ILE A 458 5.49 -3.44 15.72
C ILE A 458 6.33 -4.63 15.23
N LYS A 459 7.30 -4.37 14.35
CA LYS A 459 8.32 -5.34 13.98
C LYS A 459 9.41 -5.37 15.04
N LEU A 460 9.49 -6.47 15.79
CA LEU A 460 10.37 -6.58 16.96
C LEU A 460 11.54 -7.54 16.71
N GLU A 461 12.73 -7.16 17.11
CA GLU A 461 13.87 -8.07 17.32
C GLU A 461 14.33 -8.03 18.77
N ILE A 462 14.60 -9.19 19.37
CA ILE A 462 15.18 -9.30 20.71
C ILE A 462 16.56 -9.90 20.61
N PHE A 463 17.55 -9.16 21.08
CA PHE A 463 18.95 -9.55 21.13
C PHE A 463 19.44 -9.62 22.57
N GLN A 464 20.29 -10.60 22.87
CA GLN A 464 20.96 -10.72 24.16
C GLN A 464 22.41 -11.14 23.96
N SER A 465 23.33 -10.46 24.66
CA SER A 465 24.71 -10.92 24.77
C SER A 465 25.30 -10.65 26.15
N ASN A 466 26.27 -11.48 26.52
CA ASN A 466 27.12 -11.29 27.69
C ASN A 466 28.42 -10.54 27.37
N HIS A 467 28.66 -10.21 26.10
CA HIS A 467 29.86 -9.51 25.64
C HIS A 467 29.51 -8.07 25.22
N GLU A 468 30.29 -7.11 25.69
CA GLU A 468 30.12 -5.69 25.39
C GLU A 468 30.23 -5.38 23.89
N GLY A 469 31.23 -5.97 23.22
CA GLY A 469 31.45 -5.80 21.78
C GLY A 469 30.24 -6.20 20.95
N ASP A 470 29.62 -7.34 21.24
CA ASP A 470 28.43 -7.80 20.53
C ASP A 470 27.25 -6.82 20.65
N ILE A 471 27.12 -6.16 21.81
CA ILE A 471 26.08 -5.16 22.04
C ILE A 471 26.36 -3.90 21.22
N VAL A 472 27.62 -3.45 21.19
CA VAL A 472 28.06 -2.31 20.37
C VAL A 472 27.82 -2.58 18.88
N ASP A 473 28.24 -3.75 18.40
CA ASP A 473 28.04 -4.17 17.01
C ASP A 473 26.55 -4.25 16.67
N LYS A 474 25.72 -4.75 17.58
CA LYS A 474 24.27 -4.82 17.38
C LYS A 474 23.63 -3.43 17.30
N ILE A 475 24.07 -2.49 18.12
CA ILE A 475 23.60 -1.10 18.06
C ILE A 475 23.98 -0.50 16.70
N GLN A 476 25.21 -0.67 16.23
CA GLN A 476 25.63 -0.17 14.91
C GLN A 476 24.87 -0.83 13.76
N GLU A 477 24.65 -2.15 13.84
CA GLU A 477 23.85 -2.90 12.87
C GLU A 477 22.44 -2.31 12.73
N SER A 478 21.87 -1.81 13.84
CA SER A 478 20.51 -1.26 13.85
C SER A 478 20.36 -0.02 12.94
N TYR A 479 21.42 0.77 12.77
CA TYR A 479 21.43 1.89 11.84
C TYR A 479 21.31 1.43 10.38
N PHE A 480 22.13 0.45 9.99
CA PHE A 480 22.13 -0.08 8.62
C PHE A 480 20.86 -0.85 8.26
N LYS A 481 20.20 -1.44 9.27
CA LYS A 481 18.93 -2.15 9.12
C LYS A 481 17.70 -1.24 9.21
N GLY A 482 17.86 0.03 9.58
CA GLY A 482 16.78 1.00 9.67
C GLY A 482 15.77 0.70 10.77
N TYR A 483 16.22 0.40 12.00
CA TYR A 483 15.30 0.35 13.15
C TYR A 483 14.87 1.75 13.56
N ASP A 484 13.63 1.87 14.01
CA ASP A 484 13.02 3.15 14.40
C ASP A 484 13.16 3.44 15.89
N GLY A 485 13.42 2.43 16.73
CA GLY A 485 13.63 2.59 18.17
C GLY A 485 14.44 1.47 18.80
N ILE A 486 15.11 1.77 19.93
CA ILE A 486 15.88 0.81 20.71
C ILE A 486 15.38 0.80 22.16
N VAL A 487 15.09 -0.39 22.69
CA VAL A 487 14.93 -0.60 24.14
C VAL A 487 16.15 -1.35 24.64
N ILE A 488 16.90 -0.79 25.58
CA ILE A 488 18.13 -1.42 26.07
C ILE A 488 18.10 -1.61 27.59
N ASN A 489 18.42 -2.83 28.04
CA ASN A 489 18.82 -3.10 29.41
C ASN A 489 20.31 -3.48 29.43
N PRO A 490 21.22 -2.54 29.72
CA PRO A 490 22.66 -2.81 29.72
C PRO A 490 23.12 -3.76 30.85
N ALA A 491 22.26 -4.03 31.84
CA ALA A 491 22.55 -4.86 33.00
C ALA A 491 23.85 -4.44 33.71
N GLY A 492 24.86 -5.32 33.78
CA GLY A 492 26.15 -4.99 34.39
C GLY A 492 26.90 -3.83 33.71
N TYR A 493 26.64 -3.60 32.42
CA TYR A 493 27.30 -2.55 31.64
C TYR A 493 26.77 -1.15 31.86
N THR A 494 25.62 -1.03 32.53
CA THR A 494 25.01 0.25 32.94
C THR A 494 26.04 1.17 33.57
N HIS A 495 26.90 0.61 34.41
CA HIS A 495 27.83 1.34 35.27
C HIS A 495 29.28 1.35 34.76
N THR A 496 29.55 0.72 33.61
CA THR A 496 30.93 0.45 33.19
C THR A 496 31.19 0.75 31.71
N SER A 497 30.18 0.74 30.85
CA SER A 497 30.37 0.83 29.40
C SER A 497 30.15 2.24 28.86
N VAL A 498 31.25 2.93 28.57
CA VAL A 498 31.25 4.13 27.71
C VAL A 498 31.12 3.74 26.23
N ALA A 499 31.55 2.53 25.86
CA ALA A 499 31.45 2.05 24.48
C ALA A 499 29.99 1.90 24.01
N ILE A 500 29.09 1.39 24.85
CA ILE A 500 27.65 1.31 24.55
C ILE A 500 27.05 2.72 24.46
N LEU A 501 27.44 3.64 25.34
CA LEU A 501 27.02 5.03 25.30
C LEU A 501 27.37 5.69 23.95
N ASP A 502 28.62 5.55 23.51
CA ASP A 502 29.10 6.13 22.25
C ASP A 502 28.43 5.47 21.04
N ALA A 503 28.18 4.16 21.09
CA ALA A 503 27.46 3.46 20.04
C ALA A 503 26.03 3.97 19.86
N ILE A 504 25.29 4.21 20.95
CA ILE A 504 23.92 4.76 20.88
C ILE A 504 23.95 6.20 20.33
N LYS A 505 24.88 7.04 20.80
CA LYS A 505 25.06 8.41 20.28
C LYS A 505 25.38 8.42 18.78
N ALA A 506 26.16 7.46 18.31
CA ALA A 506 26.55 7.38 16.91
C ALA A 506 25.37 7.07 15.97
N VAL A 507 24.42 6.23 16.38
CA VAL A 507 23.30 5.83 15.53
C VAL A 507 22.12 6.82 15.53
N GLN A 508 22.01 7.66 16.57
CA GLN A 508 20.94 8.67 16.70
C GLN A 508 19.50 8.11 16.66
N ILE A 509 19.34 6.82 16.95
CA ILE A 509 18.02 6.16 17.04
C ILE A 509 17.46 6.40 18.46
N PRO A 510 16.18 6.80 18.61
CA PRO A 510 15.57 7.03 19.92
C PRO A 510 15.66 5.75 20.77
N THR A 511 16.33 5.88 21.91
CA THR A 511 16.68 4.74 22.77
C THR A 511 16.12 4.92 24.17
N VAL A 512 15.43 3.90 24.70
CA VAL A 512 14.93 3.89 26.08
C VAL A 512 15.71 2.88 26.92
N GLU A 513 16.30 3.34 28.01
CA GLU A 513 16.97 2.48 29.00
C GLU A 513 15.93 1.81 29.90
N VAL A 514 16.07 0.50 30.16
CA VAL A 514 15.18 -0.26 31.06
C VAL A 514 15.95 -1.00 32.13
N HIS A 515 15.49 -0.89 33.38
CA HIS A 515 15.97 -1.65 34.52
C HIS A 515 14.83 -2.41 35.21
N ILE A 516 15.01 -3.72 35.37
CA ILE A 516 13.99 -4.61 35.99
C ILE A 516 13.77 -4.24 37.46
N SER A 517 14.85 -3.95 38.19
CA SER A 517 14.83 -3.55 39.60
C SER A 517 15.24 -2.08 39.77
N ASP A 518 14.96 -1.50 40.93
CA ASP A 518 15.51 -0.20 41.29
C ASP A 518 17.05 -0.24 41.34
N VAL A 519 17.65 0.71 40.63
CA VAL A 519 19.11 0.89 40.52
C VAL A 519 19.63 1.78 41.65
N ASN A 520 18.78 2.64 42.22
CA ASN A 520 19.17 3.66 43.21
C ASN A 520 19.33 3.09 44.63
N ASN A 521 18.75 1.92 44.91
CA ASN A 521 18.82 1.22 46.19
C ASN A 521 20.00 0.23 46.30
N ARG A 522 21.04 0.40 45.46
CA ARG A 522 22.22 -0.49 45.36
C ARG A 522 23.52 0.23 45.77
N GLU A 523 24.60 -0.55 45.86
CA GLU A 523 25.98 -0.11 46.17
C GLU A 523 26.39 1.12 45.33
N ASP A 524 27.25 1.99 45.86
CA ASP A 524 27.53 3.31 45.26
C ASP A 524 27.98 3.27 43.79
N PHE A 525 28.75 2.25 43.39
CA PHE A 525 29.19 2.08 42.00
C PHE A 525 28.05 1.69 41.05
N ARG A 526 26.90 1.26 41.56
CA ARG A 526 25.69 0.94 40.77
C ARG A 526 24.71 2.10 40.67
N LYS A 527 25.05 3.30 41.14
CA LYS A 527 24.16 4.47 41.08
C LYS A 527 24.31 5.29 39.78
N VAL A 528 25.41 5.09 39.04
CA VAL A 528 25.72 5.86 37.83
C VAL A 528 25.38 5.05 36.58
N SER A 529 24.47 5.53 35.73
CA SER A 529 24.29 4.95 34.38
C SER A 529 24.98 5.82 33.35
N TYR A 530 26.03 5.30 32.71
CA TYR A 530 26.66 5.97 31.58
C TYR A 530 25.73 5.96 30.37
N VAL A 531 25.05 4.84 30.14
CA VAL A 531 24.18 4.63 28.98
C VAL A 531 23.01 5.62 28.97
N ARG A 532 22.50 5.99 30.15
CA ARG A 532 21.36 6.92 30.32
C ARG A 532 21.55 8.23 29.56
N GLU A 533 22.77 8.75 29.47
CA GLU A 533 23.03 10.03 28.78
C GLU A 533 22.76 9.99 27.27
N ALA A 534 22.71 8.80 26.66
CA ALA A 534 22.36 8.64 25.25
C ALA A 534 20.88 8.25 25.04
N CYS A 535 20.14 7.97 26.11
CA CYS A 535 18.75 7.55 26.03
C CYS A 535 17.80 8.74 26.13
N VAL A 536 16.70 8.66 25.39
CA VAL A 536 15.62 9.67 25.43
C VAL A 536 14.74 9.52 26.67
N GLU A 537 14.75 8.35 27.31
CA GLU A 537 14.04 8.06 28.56
C GLU A 537 14.72 6.88 29.29
N SER A 538 14.53 6.78 30.61
CA SER A 538 15.00 5.67 31.44
C SER A 538 13.91 5.17 32.40
N ILE A 539 13.45 3.95 32.18
CA ILE A 539 12.40 3.31 32.98
C ILE A 539 13.02 2.29 33.95
N SER A 540 12.80 2.46 35.25
CA SER A 540 13.34 1.58 36.28
C SER A 540 12.28 1.16 37.30
N ASN A 541 12.54 0.08 38.05
CA ASN A 541 11.68 -0.39 39.14
C ASN A 541 10.25 -0.80 38.72
N ARG A 542 10.09 -1.30 37.49
CA ARG A 542 8.79 -1.74 36.93
C ARG A 542 8.76 -3.24 36.62
N GLY A 543 9.80 -3.98 36.99
CA GLY A 543 9.94 -5.38 36.62
C GLY A 543 9.93 -5.56 35.10
N PHE A 544 9.30 -6.64 34.62
CA PHE A 544 9.16 -6.89 33.18
C PHE A 544 8.24 -5.88 32.49
N LYS A 545 7.33 -5.20 33.23
CA LYS A 545 6.47 -4.17 32.65
C LYS A 545 7.27 -2.97 32.15
N GLY A 546 8.48 -2.72 32.69
CA GLY A 546 9.35 -1.65 32.21
C GLY A 546 9.69 -1.75 30.73
N TYR A 547 9.83 -2.97 30.19
CA TYR A 547 10.04 -3.15 28.74
C TYR A 547 8.79 -2.81 27.93
N LEU A 548 7.60 -3.09 28.46
CA LEU A 548 6.35 -2.78 27.78
C LEU A 548 6.09 -1.29 27.79
N ASP A 549 6.31 -0.64 28.94
CA ASP A 549 6.23 0.81 29.12
C ASP A 549 7.25 1.52 28.21
N ALA A 550 8.45 0.95 28.02
CA ALA A 550 9.46 1.49 27.12
C ALA A 550 9.03 1.40 25.65
N ILE A 551 8.44 0.28 25.24
CA ILE A 551 7.88 0.13 23.88
C ILE A 551 6.71 1.10 23.69
N ASP A 552 5.83 1.27 24.68
CA ASP A 552 4.73 2.24 24.62
C ASP A 552 5.25 3.67 24.47
N PHE A 553 6.20 4.08 25.31
CA PHE A 553 6.81 5.41 25.23
C PHE A 553 7.40 5.66 23.84
N LEU A 554 8.18 4.69 23.35
CA LEU A 554 8.80 4.74 22.04
C LEU A 554 7.76 4.84 20.93
N TYR A 555 6.73 4.01 20.97
CA TYR A 555 5.66 4.02 19.98
C TYR A 555 4.87 5.35 20.02
N GLU A 556 4.41 5.78 21.18
CA GLU A 556 3.59 6.99 21.34
C GLU A 556 4.32 8.29 20.93
N ASN A 557 5.63 8.35 21.11
CA ASN A 557 6.42 9.57 20.87
C ASN A 557 7.21 9.54 19.56
N TYR A 558 7.50 8.36 19.01
CA TYR A 558 8.40 8.20 17.86
C TYR A 558 7.84 7.28 16.75
N SER A 559 6.67 6.64 16.92
CA SER A 559 5.97 5.99 15.79
C SER A 559 5.11 6.98 15.03
N ASP A 560 5.32 7.01 13.71
CA ASP A 560 4.71 7.95 12.75
C ASP A 560 3.31 7.55 12.28
#